data_AF-A0A830GD17-F1
#
_entry.id   AF-A0A830GD17-F1
#
_cell.length_a   1.000
_cell.length_b   1.000
_cell.length_c   1.000
_cell.angle_alpha   90.00
_cell.angle_beta   90.00
_cell.angle_gamma   90.00
#
_symmetry.space_group_name_H-M   'P 1'
#
loop_
_entity.id
_entity.type
_entity.pdbx_description
1 polymer ?
#
loop_
_entity_poly.entity_id
_entity_poly.type
_entity_poly.pdbx_seq_one_letter_code
_entity_poly.pdbx_strand_id
1 'polypeptide(L)'
;MADDKRGREKQARDAERRQQERDIATELDRGDESEPPVEAAALDDVEAALESVQFPATGADVVAAIGDRTIESDGERYAIEALVPETDREAFDSPAAVQVAVRRPTVASAMKRIVESIETRQDAEFSWSQRKAYETTFRALGSIDADDDDEGIAVIRDWIVDRVRETGDLPSSRAVRREAAEFCRTNGYQVRADEWLGI
;
A
#
# COMPACT_ATOMS: atom_id res chain seq x y z
N MET A 1 6.19 -39.30 8.04
CA MET A 1 5.65 -38.04 8.59
C MET A 1 4.88 -37.37 7.48
N ALA A 2 3.56 -37.27 7.60
CA ALA A 2 2.73 -36.62 6.59
C ALA A 2 2.55 -35.16 7.00
N ASP A 3 3.01 -34.24 6.15
CA ASP A 3 2.75 -32.81 6.29
C ASP A 3 1.24 -32.59 6.05
N ASP A 4 0.52 -32.24 7.11
CA ASP A 4 -0.92 -32.01 7.03
C ASP A 4 -1.20 -30.62 6.42
N LYS A 5 -2.41 -30.45 5.90
CA LYS A 5 -2.80 -29.19 5.24
C LYS A 5 -2.60 -27.98 6.17
N ARG A 6 -2.84 -28.17 7.48
CA ARG A 6 -2.65 -27.16 8.52
C ARG A 6 -1.19 -26.77 8.70
N GLY A 7 -0.26 -27.74 8.66
CA GLY A 7 1.18 -27.50 8.69
C GLY A 7 1.65 -26.62 7.54
N ARG A 8 1.20 -26.92 6.30
CA ARG A 8 1.51 -26.11 5.12
C ARG A 8 0.96 -24.69 5.19
N GLU A 9 -0.28 -24.51 5.65
CA GLU A 9 -0.89 -23.19 5.83
C GLU A 9 -0.15 -22.35 6.87
N LYS A 10 0.24 -22.97 8.00
CA LYS A 10 1.05 -22.30 9.02
C LYS A 10 2.40 -21.85 8.47
N GLN A 11 3.10 -22.73 7.75
CA GLN A 11 4.39 -22.41 7.14
C GLN A 11 4.28 -21.26 6.13
N ALA A 12 3.22 -21.24 5.32
CA ALA A 12 2.97 -20.16 4.37
C ALA A 12 2.77 -18.81 5.09
N ARG A 13 1.93 -18.77 6.13
CA ARG A 13 1.71 -17.56 6.95
C ARG A 13 2.99 -17.10 7.65
N ASP A 14 3.75 -18.02 8.22
CA ASP A 14 5.02 -17.71 8.88
C ASP A 14 6.08 -17.21 7.87
N ALA A 15 6.02 -17.63 6.61
CA ALA A 15 6.89 -17.12 5.55
C ALA A 15 6.51 -15.72 5.09
N GLU A 16 5.21 -15.47 4.93
CA GLU A 16 4.65 -14.17 4.59
C GLU A 16 4.96 -13.12 5.67
N ARG A 17 4.72 -13.43 6.96
CA ARG A 17 5.07 -12.54 8.08
C ARG A 17 6.55 -12.16 8.09
N ARG A 18 7.45 -13.14 7.91
CA ARG A 18 8.89 -12.86 7.81
C ARG A 18 9.26 -12.01 6.60
N GLN A 19 8.51 -12.09 5.51
CA GLN A 19 8.72 -11.22 4.34
C GLN A 19 8.27 -9.79 4.67
N GLN A 20 7.09 -9.64 5.27
CA GLN A 20 6.57 -8.36 5.72
C GLN A 20 7.54 -7.64 6.67
N GLU A 21 8.07 -8.33 7.68
CA GLU A 21 9.09 -7.77 8.60
C GLU A 21 10.35 -7.29 7.87
N ARG A 22 10.84 -8.04 6.87
CA ARG A 22 12.00 -7.64 6.06
C ARG A 22 11.69 -6.44 5.19
N ASP A 23 10.52 -6.42 4.57
CA ASP A 23 10.09 -5.32 3.72
C ASP A 23 10.00 -4.04 4.56
N ILE A 24 9.33 -4.08 5.72
CA ILE A 24 9.24 -2.94 6.65
C ILE A 24 10.64 -2.45 7.04
N ALA A 25 11.54 -3.35 7.48
CA ALA A 25 12.90 -2.97 7.84
C ALA A 25 13.67 -2.32 6.68
N THR A 26 13.45 -2.81 5.45
CA THR A 26 14.10 -2.23 4.26
C THR A 26 13.50 -0.87 3.91
N GLU A 27 12.19 -0.66 4.06
CA GLU A 27 11.56 0.65 3.83
C GLU A 27 12.05 1.69 4.84
N LEU A 28 12.25 1.29 6.10
CA LEU A 28 12.81 2.17 7.13
C LEU A 28 14.26 2.56 6.83
N ASP A 29 15.06 1.66 6.26
CA ASP A 29 16.45 1.92 5.86
C ASP A 29 16.54 2.81 4.59
N ARG A 30 15.58 2.67 3.67
CA ARG A 30 15.51 3.42 2.39
C ARG A 30 14.87 4.81 2.51
N GLY A 31 14.99 5.49 3.65
CA GLY A 31 14.21 6.68 4.03
C GLY A 31 14.05 7.87 3.04
N ASP A 32 14.67 7.86 1.86
CA ASP A 32 14.76 8.99 0.90
C ASP A 32 14.44 8.64 -0.59
N GLU A 33 13.74 7.54 -0.94
CA GLU A 33 13.47 7.20 -2.37
C GLU A 33 12.13 7.75 -2.94
N SER A 34 12.29 8.62 -3.94
CA SER A 34 11.39 9.17 -4.98
C SER A 34 10.15 10.00 -4.61
N GLU A 35 9.41 9.74 -3.54
CA GLU A 35 8.26 10.61 -3.15
C GLU A 35 8.76 11.73 -2.23
N PRO A 36 8.25 12.98 -2.33
CA PRO A 36 8.61 14.05 -1.41
C PRO A 36 8.45 13.55 0.04
N PRO A 37 9.50 13.64 0.87
CA PRO A 37 9.46 13.02 2.17
C PRO A 37 8.38 13.69 3.01
N VAL A 38 7.46 12.89 3.56
CA VAL A 38 6.68 13.30 4.74
C VAL A 38 7.68 13.75 5.79
N GLU A 39 7.46 14.94 6.37
CA GLU A 39 8.37 15.46 7.38
C GLU A 39 8.54 14.42 8.50
N ALA A 40 9.78 14.09 8.85
CA ALA A 40 10.06 13.09 9.89
C ALA A 40 9.34 13.44 11.22
N ALA A 41 9.23 14.73 11.54
CA ALA A 41 8.49 15.21 12.70
C ALA A 41 6.99 14.88 12.66
N ALA A 42 6.36 14.88 11.48
CA ALA A 42 4.96 14.49 11.33
C ALA A 42 4.76 12.97 11.58
N LEU A 43 5.76 12.15 11.24
CA LEU A 43 5.75 10.71 11.54
C LEU A 43 6.02 10.42 13.02
N ASP A 44 6.86 11.21 13.70
CA ASP A 44 7.12 11.08 15.13
C ASP A 44 5.85 11.29 15.97
N ASP A 45 5.00 12.25 15.59
CA ASP A 45 3.71 12.49 16.25
C ASP A 45 2.74 11.31 16.06
N VAL A 46 2.75 10.67 14.89
CA VAL A 46 1.97 9.45 14.62
C VAL A 46 2.52 8.28 15.42
N GLU A 47 3.84 8.12 15.49
CA GLU A 47 4.50 7.08 16.29
C GLU A 47 4.09 7.18 17.76
N ALA A 48 4.20 8.36 18.35
CA ALA A 48 3.82 8.61 19.73
C ALA A 48 2.34 8.29 19.99
N ALA A 49 1.45 8.58 19.03
CA ALA A 49 0.03 8.25 19.16
C ALA A 49 -0.22 6.73 19.08
N LEU A 50 0.54 6.01 18.25
CA LEU A 50 0.46 4.56 18.09
C LEU A 50 0.94 3.78 19.31
N GLU A 51 1.70 4.37 20.24
CA GLU A 51 2.10 3.71 21.50
C GLU A 51 0.89 3.26 22.35
N SER A 52 -0.26 3.91 22.16
CA SER A 52 -1.51 3.59 22.85
C SER A 52 -2.29 2.43 22.23
N VAL A 53 -1.92 2.01 21.02
CA VAL A 53 -2.58 0.94 20.26
C VAL A 53 -1.93 -0.41 20.60
N GLN A 54 -2.75 -1.42 20.86
CA GLN A 54 -2.27 -2.78 21.10
C GLN A 54 -2.10 -3.53 19.78
N PHE A 55 -0.88 -3.96 19.49
CA PHE A 55 -0.57 -4.72 18.29
C PHE A 55 -0.55 -6.24 18.57
N PRO A 56 -0.96 -7.09 17.60
CA PRO A 56 -1.45 -6.74 16.26
C PRO A 56 -2.82 -6.04 16.28
N ALA A 57 -3.00 -5.04 15.42
CA ALA A 57 -4.17 -4.17 15.36
C ALA A 57 -4.75 -4.15 13.94
N THR A 58 -6.08 -4.11 13.78
CA THR A 58 -6.69 -3.96 12.46
C THR A 58 -6.55 -2.53 11.92
N GLY A 59 -6.78 -2.34 10.63
CA GLY A 59 -6.90 -0.99 10.06
C GLY A 59 -8.00 -0.18 10.74
N ALA A 60 -9.14 -0.82 11.06
CA ALA A 60 -10.23 -0.19 11.82
C ALA A 60 -9.78 0.21 13.24
N ASP A 61 -9.02 -0.64 13.96
CA ASP A 61 -8.49 -0.31 15.29
C ASP A 61 -7.56 0.91 15.25
N VAL A 62 -6.70 0.99 14.22
CA VAL A 62 -5.77 2.12 14.01
C VAL A 62 -6.54 3.41 13.72
N VAL A 63 -7.51 3.36 12.80
CA VAL A 63 -8.35 4.52 12.46
C VAL A 63 -9.16 4.98 13.67
N ALA A 64 -9.73 4.06 14.45
CA ALA A 64 -10.47 4.41 15.65
C ALA A 64 -9.60 5.10 16.73
N ALA A 65 -8.31 4.75 16.80
CA ALA A 65 -7.39 5.33 17.79
C ALA A 65 -6.79 6.67 17.35
N ILE A 66 -6.41 6.79 16.08
CA ILE A 66 -5.58 7.91 15.59
C ILE A 66 -6.06 8.50 14.25
N GLY A 67 -7.27 8.19 13.79
CA GLY A 67 -7.79 8.58 12.47
C GLY A 67 -7.72 10.08 12.18
N ASP A 68 -8.02 10.91 13.18
CA ASP A 68 -7.98 12.38 13.08
C ASP A 68 -6.56 12.97 13.01
N ARG A 69 -5.52 12.18 13.27
CA ARG A 69 -4.13 12.65 13.19
C ARG A 69 -3.77 12.93 11.74
N THR A 70 -3.02 14.00 11.51
CA THR A 70 -2.67 14.43 10.17
C THR A 70 -1.18 14.36 9.94
N ILE A 71 -0.77 13.97 8.74
CA ILE A 71 0.59 14.11 8.23
C ILE A 71 0.60 15.12 7.08
N GLU A 72 1.70 15.87 6.96
CA GLU A 72 1.92 16.82 5.88
C GLU A 72 2.87 16.22 4.83
N SER A 73 2.48 16.30 3.56
CA SER A 73 3.27 15.86 2.41
C SER A 73 3.00 16.79 1.25
N ASP A 74 4.07 17.31 0.64
CA ASP A 74 4.02 18.24 -0.50
C ASP A 74 3.04 19.43 -0.32
N GLY A 75 2.97 19.97 0.90
CA GLY A 75 2.07 21.09 1.24
C GLY A 75 0.60 20.71 1.46
N GLU A 76 0.24 19.43 1.30
CA GLU A 76 -1.08 18.88 1.58
C GLU A 76 -1.12 18.16 2.94
N ARG A 77 -2.32 18.12 3.55
CA ARG A 77 -2.56 17.43 4.82
C ARG A 77 -3.43 16.20 4.60
N TYR A 78 -2.98 15.08 5.15
CA TYR A 78 -3.66 13.80 5.08
C TYR A 78 -3.98 13.31 6.48
N ALA A 79 -5.27 13.08 6.76
CA ALA A 79 -5.67 12.40 8.00
C ALA A 79 -5.33 10.90 7.90
N ILE A 80 -5.00 10.25 9.01
CA ILE A 80 -4.69 8.81 9.04
C ILE A 80 -5.89 8.00 8.55
N GLU A 81 -7.11 8.43 8.87
CA GLU A 81 -8.33 7.82 8.33
C GLU A 81 -8.42 7.87 6.80
N ALA A 82 -7.71 8.79 6.13
CA ALA A 82 -7.69 8.89 4.67
C ALA A 82 -6.62 7.98 4.03
N LEU A 83 -5.72 7.40 4.84
CA LEU A 83 -4.56 6.64 4.38
C LEU A 83 -4.62 5.16 4.77
N VAL A 84 -5.23 4.87 5.92
CA VAL A 84 -5.38 3.51 6.42
C VAL A 84 -6.78 2.99 6.03
N PRO A 85 -6.89 1.79 5.43
CA PRO A 85 -8.19 1.15 5.22
C PRO A 85 -8.90 0.91 6.55
N GLU A 86 -10.13 1.40 6.68
CA GLU A 86 -10.93 1.20 7.88
C GLU A 86 -11.61 -0.18 7.83
N THR A 87 -10.81 -1.23 7.96
CA THR A 87 -11.26 -2.61 7.79
C THR A 87 -10.61 -3.56 8.79
N ASP A 88 -11.33 -4.63 9.11
CA ASP A 88 -10.83 -5.76 9.92
C ASP A 88 -10.04 -6.79 9.10
N ARG A 89 -10.01 -6.64 7.78
CA ARG A 89 -9.35 -7.61 6.87
C ARG A 89 -7.85 -7.46 6.79
N GLU A 90 -7.35 -6.27 7.11
CA GLU A 90 -5.94 -5.96 7.16
C GLU A 90 -5.53 -5.70 8.60
N ALA A 91 -4.42 -6.31 9.00
CA ALA A 91 -3.84 -6.12 10.32
C ALA A 91 -2.38 -5.68 10.19
N PHE A 92 -2.00 -4.80 11.09
CA PHE A 92 -0.63 -4.34 11.28
C PHE A 92 -0.05 -5.07 12.49
N ASP A 93 1.18 -5.58 12.36
CA ASP A 93 1.86 -6.29 13.45
C ASP A 93 2.64 -5.35 14.37
N SER A 94 2.84 -4.09 13.99
CA SER A 94 3.60 -3.11 14.78
C SER A 94 3.30 -1.65 14.40
N PRO A 95 3.63 -0.66 15.26
CA PRO A 95 3.56 0.76 14.91
C PRO A 95 4.36 1.11 13.66
N ALA A 96 5.54 0.52 13.50
CA ALA A 96 6.41 0.72 12.34
C ALA A 96 5.74 0.27 11.03
N ALA A 97 4.90 -0.77 11.06
CA ALA A 97 4.12 -1.19 9.89
C ALA A 97 3.13 -0.11 9.46
N VAL A 98 2.48 0.55 10.42
CA VAL A 98 1.57 1.68 10.16
C VAL A 98 2.35 2.88 9.61
N GLN A 99 3.49 3.24 10.22
CA GLN A 99 4.32 4.34 9.73
C GLN A 99 4.78 4.11 8.29
N VAL A 100 5.26 2.91 7.95
CA VAL A 100 5.65 2.58 6.58
C VAL A 100 4.46 2.67 5.62
N ALA A 101 3.26 2.27 6.05
CA ALA A 101 2.06 2.34 5.23
C ALA A 101 1.64 3.80 4.94
N VAL A 102 1.75 4.71 5.90
CA VAL A 102 1.29 6.12 5.74
C VAL A 102 2.37 7.08 5.24
N ARG A 103 3.65 6.68 5.24
CA ARG A 103 4.78 7.50 4.79
C ARG A 103 4.67 8.02 3.35
N ARG A 104 3.84 7.38 2.53
CA ARG A 104 3.61 7.71 1.11
C ARG A 104 2.12 7.98 0.90
N PRO A 105 1.63 9.18 1.21
CA PRO A 105 0.20 9.42 1.36
C PRO A 105 -0.59 9.15 0.09
N THR A 106 -0.05 9.47 -1.09
CA THR A 106 -0.74 9.23 -2.36
C THR A 106 -0.90 7.73 -2.63
N VAL A 107 0.19 6.96 -2.43
CA VAL A 107 0.17 5.50 -2.51
C VAL A 107 -0.79 4.90 -1.47
N ALA A 108 -0.74 5.36 -0.23
CA ALA A 108 -1.56 4.86 0.87
C ALA A 108 -3.06 5.10 0.63
N SER A 109 -3.42 6.31 0.19
CA SER A 109 -4.80 6.67 -0.18
C SER A 109 -5.31 5.82 -1.35
N ALA A 110 -4.47 5.56 -2.36
CA ALA A 110 -4.82 4.66 -3.46
C ALA A 110 -5.06 3.22 -2.97
N MET A 111 -4.20 2.71 -2.10
CA MET A 111 -4.33 1.38 -1.51
C MET A 111 -5.57 1.27 -0.63
N LYS A 112 -5.86 2.26 0.23
CA LYS A 112 -7.10 2.35 1.00
C LYS A 112 -8.32 2.15 0.13
N ARG A 113 -8.45 2.93 -0.94
CA ARG A 113 -9.62 2.87 -1.83
C ARG A 113 -9.79 1.51 -2.49
N ILE A 114 -8.68 0.84 -2.84
CA ILE A 114 -8.72 -0.53 -3.39
C ILE A 114 -9.18 -1.54 -2.34
N VAL A 115 -8.60 -1.51 -1.14
CA VAL A 115 -8.94 -2.41 -0.04
C VAL A 115 -10.40 -2.26 0.38
N GLU A 116 -10.89 -1.03 0.49
CA GLU A 116 -12.29 -0.76 0.84
C GLU A 116 -13.25 -1.15 -0.30
N SER A 117 -12.82 -1.04 -1.56
CA SER A 117 -13.65 -1.47 -2.70
C SER A 117 -13.94 -2.98 -2.71
N ILE A 118 -13.04 -3.78 -2.12
CA ILE A 118 -13.20 -5.24 -2.02
C ILE A 118 -13.84 -5.68 -0.70
N GLU A 119 -13.99 -4.77 0.28
CA GLU A 119 -14.50 -5.11 1.63
C GLU A 119 -15.91 -5.69 1.61
N THR A 120 -16.77 -5.22 0.71
CA THR A 120 -18.15 -5.75 0.59
C THR A 120 -18.20 -7.18 0.00
N ARG A 121 -17.07 -7.72 -0.47
CA ARG A 121 -16.99 -8.98 -1.21
C ARG A 121 -16.31 -10.06 -0.35
N GLN A 122 -16.98 -11.19 -0.14
CA GLN A 122 -16.56 -12.23 0.82
C GLN A 122 -15.36 -13.07 0.35
N ASP A 123 -15.04 -13.07 -0.95
CA ASP A 123 -14.09 -14.03 -1.56
C ASP A 123 -12.77 -13.42 -2.06
N ALA A 124 -12.58 -12.11 -1.96
CA ALA A 124 -11.36 -11.46 -2.44
C ALA A 124 -10.24 -11.53 -1.38
N GLU A 125 -9.37 -12.53 -1.49
CA GLU A 125 -8.11 -12.56 -0.73
C GLU A 125 -7.10 -11.57 -1.33
N PHE A 126 -6.74 -10.53 -0.57
CA PHE A 126 -5.69 -9.60 -0.96
C PHE A 126 -4.39 -9.93 -0.20
N SER A 127 -3.61 -10.85 -0.75
CA SER A 127 -2.35 -11.30 -0.11
C SER A 127 -1.34 -10.17 0.06
N TRP A 128 -0.43 -10.28 1.04
CA TRP A 128 0.66 -9.31 1.23
C TRP A 128 1.50 -9.15 -0.03
N SER A 129 1.77 -10.25 -0.74
CA SER A 129 2.56 -10.22 -1.98
C SER A 129 1.88 -9.43 -3.10
N GLN A 130 0.56 -9.55 -3.23
CA GLN A 130 -0.21 -8.81 -4.24
C GLN A 130 -0.29 -7.34 -3.86
N ARG A 131 -0.54 -7.04 -2.57
CA ARG A 131 -0.51 -5.70 -2.00
C ARG A 131 0.82 -5.00 -2.29
N LYS A 132 1.94 -5.65 -1.94
CA LYS A 132 3.28 -5.09 -2.14
C LYS A 132 3.60 -4.86 -3.62
N ALA A 133 3.13 -5.73 -4.51
CA ALA A 133 3.30 -5.54 -5.95
C ALA A 133 2.48 -4.36 -6.51
N TYR A 134 1.30 -4.09 -5.95
CA TYR A 134 0.51 -2.89 -6.28
C TYR A 134 1.23 -1.63 -5.78
N GLU A 135 1.64 -1.61 -4.50
CA GLU A 135 2.44 -0.50 -3.95
C GLU A 135 3.69 -0.24 -4.80
N THR A 136 4.44 -1.28 -5.17
CA THR A 136 5.62 -1.14 -6.04
C THR A 136 5.27 -0.53 -7.39
N THR A 137 4.07 -0.84 -7.92
CA THR A 137 3.58 -0.24 -9.17
C THR A 137 3.23 1.23 -9.01
N PHE A 138 2.55 1.62 -7.93
CA PHE A 138 2.25 3.03 -7.65
C PHE A 138 3.50 3.86 -7.40
N ARG A 139 4.47 3.32 -6.66
CA ARG A 139 5.77 3.99 -6.47
C ARG A 139 6.52 4.18 -7.77
N ALA A 140 6.47 3.17 -8.65
CA ALA A 140 7.08 3.29 -9.97
C ALA A 140 6.38 4.35 -10.82
N LEU A 141 5.07 4.56 -10.66
CA LEU A 141 4.34 5.64 -11.33
C LEU A 141 4.74 7.01 -10.80
N GLY A 142 4.72 7.23 -9.49
CA GLY A 142 5.13 8.51 -8.88
C GLY A 142 6.63 8.83 -9.06
N SER A 143 7.45 7.87 -9.49
CA SER A 143 8.87 8.12 -9.82
C SER A 143 9.10 8.54 -11.27
N ILE A 144 8.07 8.54 -12.12
CA ILE A 144 8.23 8.83 -13.55
C ILE A 144 8.39 10.32 -13.81
N ASP A 145 7.49 11.11 -13.23
CA ASP A 145 7.47 12.56 -13.33
C ASP A 145 7.03 13.13 -11.98
N ALA A 146 7.84 14.03 -11.41
CA ALA A 146 7.52 14.64 -10.12
C ALA A 146 6.58 15.84 -10.28
N ASP A 147 6.40 16.35 -11.50
CA ASP A 147 5.55 17.50 -11.80
C ASP A 147 4.11 17.09 -12.18
N ASP A 148 3.77 15.79 -12.16
CA ASP A 148 2.46 15.27 -12.59
C ASP A 148 1.44 15.06 -11.46
N ASP A 149 1.74 15.55 -10.25
CA ASP A 149 0.89 15.43 -9.05
C ASP A 149 0.42 13.97 -8.81
N ASP A 150 1.27 12.98 -9.11
CA ASP A 150 0.96 11.55 -9.01
C ASP A 150 -0.28 11.11 -9.84
N GLU A 151 -0.58 11.79 -10.95
CA GLU A 151 -1.75 11.51 -11.81
C GLU A 151 -1.84 10.02 -12.18
N GLY A 152 -0.70 9.41 -12.50
CA GLY A 152 -0.62 7.99 -12.83
C GLY A 152 -1.13 7.06 -11.72
N ILE A 153 -0.90 7.40 -10.45
CA ILE A 153 -1.40 6.62 -9.32
C ILE A 153 -2.93 6.68 -9.27
N ALA A 154 -3.52 7.87 -9.46
CA ALA A 154 -4.97 8.05 -9.45
C ALA A 154 -5.64 7.29 -10.60
N VAL A 155 -5.09 7.35 -11.82
CA VAL A 155 -5.63 6.66 -13.00
C VAL A 155 -5.62 5.15 -12.80
N ILE A 156 -4.49 4.58 -12.35
CA ILE A 156 -4.37 3.13 -12.18
C ILE A 156 -5.19 2.65 -10.99
N ARG A 157 -5.30 3.43 -9.90
CA ARG A 157 -6.22 3.16 -8.79
C ARG A 157 -7.66 3.05 -9.28
N ASP A 158 -8.13 4.03 -10.05
CA ASP A 158 -9.51 4.05 -10.53
C ASP A 158 -9.80 2.91 -11.50
N TRP A 159 -8.85 2.58 -12.38
CA TRP A 159 -8.92 1.38 -13.22
C TRP A 159 -9.04 0.09 -12.39
N ILE A 160 -8.27 -0.07 -11.31
CA ILE A 160 -8.37 -1.25 -10.43
C ILE A 160 -9.75 -1.31 -9.77
N VAL A 161 -10.23 -0.19 -9.21
CA VAL A 161 -11.53 -0.13 -8.53
C VAL A 161 -12.67 -0.43 -9.50
N ASP A 162 -12.62 0.12 -10.72
CA ASP A 162 -13.61 -0.16 -11.75
C ASP A 162 -13.53 -1.62 -12.22
N ARG A 163 -12.33 -2.19 -12.34
CA ARG A 163 -12.16 -3.61 -12.63
C ARG A 163 -12.79 -4.50 -11.56
N VAL A 164 -12.57 -4.18 -10.29
CA VAL A 164 -13.19 -4.87 -9.15
C VAL A 164 -14.71 -4.77 -9.21
N ARG A 165 -15.26 -3.61 -9.57
CA ARG A 165 -16.72 -3.42 -9.73
C ARG A 165 -17.27 -4.26 -10.89
N GLU A 166 -16.56 -4.32 -12.00
CA GLU A 166 -16.96 -5.05 -13.21
C GLU A 166 -16.85 -6.56 -13.07
N THR A 167 -15.70 -7.07 -12.65
CA THR A 167 -15.40 -8.51 -12.63
C THR A 167 -15.63 -9.14 -11.27
N GLY A 168 -15.60 -8.35 -10.22
CA GLY A 168 -15.76 -8.81 -8.85
C GLY A 168 -14.49 -9.30 -8.16
N ASP A 169 -13.36 -9.26 -8.87
CA ASP A 169 -12.06 -9.79 -8.45
C ASP A 169 -10.97 -8.74 -8.63
N LEU A 170 -9.94 -8.79 -7.78
CA LEU A 170 -8.75 -7.96 -7.96
C LEU A 170 -7.98 -8.36 -9.23
N PRO A 171 -7.52 -7.41 -10.04
CA PRO A 171 -6.63 -7.71 -11.15
C PRO A 171 -5.31 -8.34 -10.67
N SER A 172 -4.71 -9.24 -11.45
CA SER A 172 -3.38 -9.76 -11.11
C SER A 172 -2.34 -8.62 -11.08
N SER A 173 -1.28 -8.74 -10.27
CA SER A 173 -0.21 -7.74 -10.22
C SER A 173 0.45 -7.49 -11.59
N ARG A 174 0.50 -8.52 -12.45
CA ARG A 174 0.99 -8.37 -13.83
C ARG A 174 0.05 -7.54 -14.70
N ALA A 175 -1.26 -7.64 -14.49
CA ALA A 175 -2.23 -6.83 -15.21
C ALA A 175 -2.11 -5.36 -14.80
N VAL A 176 -2.01 -5.08 -13.50
CA VAL A 176 -1.79 -3.72 -12.98
C VAL A 176 -0.51 -3.11 -13.55
N ARG A 177 0.62 -3.84 -13.56
CA ARG A 177 1.88 -3.35 -14.16
C ARG A 177 1.77 -3.05 -15.65
N ARG A 178 1.01 -3.85 -16.40
CA ARG A 178 0.81 -3.64 -17.84
C ARG A 178 -0.02 -2.40 -18.10
N GLU A 179 -1.11 -2.23 -17.35
CA GLU A 179 -1.95 -1.04 -17.43
C GLU A 179 -1.15 0.23 -17.09
N ALA A 180 -0.36 0.18 -16.01
CA ALA A 180 0.54 1.26 -15.63
C ALA A 180 1.55 1.58 -16.75
N ALA A 181 2.21 0.58 -17.32
CA ALA A 181 3.14 0.78 -18.43
C ALA A 181 2.47 1.35 -19.69
N GLU A 182 1.22 0.95 -19.97
CA GLU A 182 0.41 1.47 -21.07
C GLU A 182 0.03 2.93 -20.87
N PHE A 183 -0.41 3.30 -19.65
CA PHE A 183 -0.63 4.68 -19.26
C PHE A 183 0.63 5.53 -19.52
N CYS A 184 1.80 5.05 -19.07
CA CYS A 184 3.05 5.79 -19.22
C CYS A 184 3.41 6.03 -20.69
N ARG A 185 3.33 4.99 -21.52
CA ARG A 185 3.62 5.08 -22.95
C ARG A 185 2.65 6.00 -23.68
N THR A 186 1.38 5.99 -23.29
CA THR A 186 0.33 6.80 -23.91
C THR A 186 0.53 8.29 -23.61
N ASN A 187 0.99 8.62 -22.40
CA ASN A 187 1.31 9.99 -22.00
C ASN A 187 2.73 10.44 -22.41
N GLY A 188 3.48 9.59 -23.12
CA GLY A 188 4.81 9.94 -23.64
C GLY A 188 5.94 9.83 -22.61
N TYR A 189 5.67 9.27 -21.43
CA TYR A 189 6.68 9.03 -20.41
C TYR A 189 7.66 7.92 -20.83
N GLN A 190 8.94 8.13 -20.53
CA GLN A 190 9.98 7.16 -20.84
C GLN A 190 10.04 6.08 -19.76
N VAL A 191 9.82 4.83 -20.17
CA VAL A 191 9.94 3.66 -19.29
C VAL A 191 11.02 2.73 -19.84
N ARG A 192 12.04 2.43 -19.04
CA ARG A 192 13.14 1.56 -19.50
C ARG A 192 12.76 0.08 -19.36
N ALA A 193 13.30 -0.75 -20.25
CA ALA A 193 13.03 -2.19 -20.26
C ALA A 193 13.58 -2.92 -19.03
N ASP A 194 14.56 -2.34 -18.33
CA ASP A 194 15.16 -2.87 -17.10
C ASP A 194 14.45 -2.40 -15.82
N GLU A 195 13.42 -1.57 -15.93
CA GLU A 195 12.65 -1.04 -14.80
C GLU A 195 11.37 -1.84 -14.51
N TRP A 196 10.75 -1.57 -13.35
CA TRP A 196 9.52 -2.25 -12.94
C TRP A 196 8.38 -2.13 -13.96
N LEU A 197 8.27 -1.01 -14.67
CA LEU A 197 7.23 -0.81 -15.68
C LEU A 197 7.68 -1.21 -17.11
N GLY A 198 8.90 -1.74 -17.27
CA GLY A 198 9.47 -2.16 -18.56
C GLY A 198 8.87 -3.41 -19.21
N ILE A 199 7.59 -3.73 -18.94
CA ILE A 199 6.89 -4.97 -19.35
C ILE A 199 6.36 -4.98 -20.78
#